data_AF-A0AAD4JR75-F1
#
_entry.id   AF-A0AAD4JR75-F1
#
_cell.length_a   1.000
_cell.length_b   1.000
_cell.length_c   1.000
_cell.angle_alpha   90.00
_cell.angle_beta   90.00
_cell.angle_gamma   90.00
#
_symmetry.space_group_name_H-M   'P 1'
#
loop_
_entity.id
_entity.type
_entity.pdbx_description
1 polymer ?
#
loop_
_entity_poly.entity_id
_entity_poly.type
_entity_poly.pdbx_seq_one_letter_code
_entity_poly.pdbx_strand_id
1 'polypeptide(L)'
;MDGFCKLGQFVDATKVILEYKALCKEDGVEGAVNVLDEMPETKIVPNMMSYTTIMAGYVDRGDMLGAKRMFNEPLNRGWFPDATTCTILMDGFSKLDQFVDATKVTNKMVENGVEPNDVTYGVMIESLCKVKKLRKVVNMISDMLDNNYVPS
;
A
#
# COMPACT_ATOMS: atom_id res chain seq x y z
N MET A 1 -39.87 17.58 16.18
CA MET A 1 -38.86 16.52 16.40
C MET A 1 -37.88 16.64 15.25
N ASP A 2 -36.99 17.62 15.35
CA ASP A 2 -35.94 17.87 14.37
C ASP A 2 -34.66 17.22 14.88
N GLY A 3 -34.24 16.16 14.21
CA GLY A 3 -33.05 15.39 14.53
C GLY A 3 -32.23 15.13 13.28
N PHE A 4 -32.16 16.11 12.36
CA PHE A 4 -31.22 16.08 11.26
C PHE A 4 -29.83 16.32 11.83
N CYS A 5 -29.12 15.20 12.01
CA CYS A 5 -27.71 15.07 12.27
C CYS A 5 -26.95 16.17 11.54
N LYS A 6 -26.35 17.09 12.30
CA LYS A 6 -25.43 18.09 11.77
C LYS A 6 -24.40 17.34 10.93
N LEU A 7 -24.37 17.68 9.64
CA LEU A 7 -23.29 17.41 8.70
C LEU A 7 -21.96 17.78 9.37
N GLY A 8 -21.35 16.80 10.01
CA GLY A 8 -19.98 16.89 10.47
C GLY A 8 -19.13 17.03 9.23
N GLN A 9 -18.48 18.19 9.11
CA GLN A 9 -17.53 18.47 8.05
C GLN A 9 -16.47 17.37 8.04
N PHE A 10 -16.57 16.46 7.06
CA PHE A 10 -15.48 15.57 6.69
C PHE A 10 -14.39 16.47 6.11
N VAL A 11 -13.40 16.82 6.92
CA VAL A 11 -12.17 17.40 6.42
C VAL A 11 -11.45 16.26 5.69
N ASP A 12 -11.41 16.38 4.38
CA ASP A 12 -11.18 15.29 3.43
C ASP A 12 -9.67 14.98 3.27
N ALA A 13 -9.34 13.76 2.85
CA ALA A 13 -7.97 13.27 2.63
C ALA A 13 -7.17 14.15 1.65
N THR A 14 -7.86 14.98 0.88
CA THR A 14 -7.31 16.09 0.09
C THR A 14 -6.43 17.02 0.91
N LYS A 15 -6.72 17.28 2.19
CA LYS A 15 -5.87 18.14 3.03
C LYS A 15 -4.47 17.53 3.21
N VAL A 16 -4.37 16.24 3.54
CA VAL A 16 -3.09 15.54 3.68
C VAL A 16 -2.34 15.47 2.34
N ILE A 17 -3.06 15.22 1.24
CA ILE A 17 -2.44 15.17 -0.09
C ILE A 17 -1.91 16.54 -0.52
N LEU A 18 -2.65 17.61 -0.22
CA LEU A 18 -2.23 18.99 -0.50
C LEU A 18 -1.09 19.44 0.42
N GLU A 19 -1.14 19.09 1.72
CA GLU A 19 -0.06 19.37 2.67
C GLU A 19 1.18 18.55 2.36
N TYR A 20 1.08 17.26 2.00
CA TYR A 20 2.19 16.46 1.48
C TYR A 20 2.79 17.09 0.22
N LYS A 21 1.96 17.44 -0.78
CA LYS A 21 2.43 18.14 -1.99
C LYS A 21 3.06 19.50 -1.69
N ALA A 22 2.59 20.22 -0.67
CA ALA A 22 3.15 21.50 -0.26
C ALA A 22 4.47 21.33 0.53
N LEU A 23 4.54 20.34 1.43
CA LEU A 23 5.70 19.98 2.27
C LEU A 23 6.84 19.34 1.47
N CYS A 24 6.57 18.82 0.26
CA CYS A 24 7.60 18.44 -0.71
C CYS A 24 8.61 19.55 -1.03
N LYS A 25 8.40 20.80 -0.60
CA LYS A 25 9.34 21.91 -0.78
C LYS A 25 10.37 22.08 0.33
N GLU A 26 10.15 21.59 1.56
CA GLU A 26 11.15 21.76 2.65
C GLU A 26 11.27 20.56 3.63
N ASP A 27 10.25 19.71 3.83
CA ASP A 27 10.24 18.69 4.93
C ASP A 27 9.77 17.28 4.53
N GLY A 28 9.45 17.05 3.25
CA GLY A 28 9.41 15.70 2.70
C GLY A 28 8.32 14.74 3.22
N VAL A 29 8.67 13.46 3.34
CA VAL A 29 7.78 12.38 3.82
C VAL A 29 7.57 12.47 5.33
N GLU A 30 8.58 12.95 6.05
CA GLU A 30 8.59 13.17 7.49
C GLU A 30 7.54 14.20 7.91
N GLY A 31 7.44 15.32 7.18
CA GLY A 31 6.39 16.31 7.38
C GLY A 31 4.98 15.72 7.19
N ALA A 32 4.79 14.83 6.22
CA ALA A 32 3.48 14.20 6.01
C ALA A 32 3.14 13.14 7.06
N VAL A 33 4.13 12.47 7.65
CA VAL A 33 3.90 11.58 8.80
C VAL A 33 3.45 12.40 10.01
N ASN A 34 4.10 13.53 10.30
CA ASN A 34 3.67 14.42 11.39
C ASN A 34 2.23 14.89 11.21
N VAL A 35 1.86 15.30 9.98
CA VAL A 35 0.47 15.64 9.67
C VAL A 35 -0.45 14.45 9.93
N LEU A 36 -0.08 13.24 9.51
CA LEU A 36 -0.88 12.03 9.73
C LEU A 36 -1.07 11.70 11.22
N ASP A 37 -0.04 11.94 12.04
CA ASP A 37 -0.07 11.73 13.49
C ASP A 37 -0.91 12.80 14.23
N GLU A 38 -0.95 14.04 13.72
CA GLU A 38 -1.75 15.15 14.28
C GLU A 38 -3.23 15.13 13.87
N MET A 39 -3.59 14.34 12.84
CA MET A 39 -4.97 14.22 12.34
C MET A 39 -6.02 13.83 13.40
N PRO A 40 -5.78 12.84 14.28
CA PRO A 40 -6.75 12.46 15.32
C PRO A 40 -7.06 13.60 16.29
N GLU A 41 -6.06 14.44 16.62
CA GLU A 41 -6.22 15.58 17.51
C GLU A 41 -7.02 16.72 16.85
N THR A 42 -6.94 16.82 15.53
CA THR A 42 -7.64 17.82 14.72
C THR A 42 -9.02 17.35 14.23
N LYS A 43 -9.52 16.20 14.71
CA LYS A 43 -10.78 15.55 14.30
C LYS A 43 -10.83 15.15 12.82
N ILE A 44 -9.66 15.01 12.19
CA ILE A 44 -9.54 14.53 10.82
C ILE A 44 -9.22 13.04 10.89
N VAL A 45 -9.93 12.22 10.11
CA VAL A 45 -9.70 10.77 10.10
C VAL A 45 -8.81 10.45 8.89
N PRO A 46 -7.57 9.96 9.09
CA PRO A 46 -6.77 9.45 7.98
C PRO A 46 -7.54 8.31 7.30
N ASN A 47 -7.46 8.21 5.98
CA ASN A 47 -8.04 7.09 5.24
C ASN A 47 -6.95 6.29 4.54
N MET A 48 -7.34 5.21 3.85
CA MET A 48 -6.39 4.34 3.14
C MET A 48 -5.52 5.13 2.14
N MET A 49 -6.12 6.10 1.43
CA MET A 49 -5.40 6.94 0.46
C MET A 49 -4.29 7.77 1.09
N SER A 50 -4.48 8.29 2.32
CA SER A 50 -3.43 8.99 3.07
C SER A 50 -2.22 8.08 3.31
N TYR A 51 -2.45 6.86 3.79
CA TYR A 51 -1.39 5.87 4.01
C TYR A 51 -0.70 5.47 2.70
N THR A 52 -1.46 5.18 1.64
CA THR A 52 -0.91 4.81 0.33
C THR A 52 -0.03 5.92 -0.26
N THR A 53 -0.42 7.19 -0.10
CA THR A 53 0.34 8.34 -0.60
C THR A 53 1.68 8.47 0.11
N ILE A 54 1.70 8.41 1.44
CA ILE A 54 2.92 8.54 2.24
C ILE A 54 3.84 7.33 2.02
N MET A 55 3.25 6.12 1.93
CA MET A 55 3.97 4.90 1.61
C MET A 55 4.66 4.98 0.24
N ALA A 56 3.98 5.50 -0.79
CA ALA A 56 4.59 5.70 -2.11
C ALA A 56 5.79 6.66 -2.02
N GLY A 57 5.67 7.74 -1.24
CA GLY A 57 6.80 8.65 -0.99
C GLY A 57 8.01 7.97 -0.34
N TYR A 58 7.79 7.05 0.60
CA TYR A 58 8.86 6.22 1.17
C TYR A 58 9.49 5.27 0.15
N VAL A 59 8.66 4.61 -0.68
CA VAL A 59 9.14 3.72 -1.76
C VAL A 59 10.00 4.48 -2.77
N ASP A 60 9.58 5.68 -3.18
CA ASP A 60 10.32 6.52 -4.14
C ASP A 60 11.70 6.94 -3.60
N ARG A 61 11.83 7.04 -2.27
CA ARG A 61 13.10 7.32 -1.57
C ARG A 61 13.94 6.07 -1.30
N GLY A 62 13.41 4.88 -1.58
CA GLY A 62 14.03 3.60 -1.24
C GLY A 62 13.99 3.25 0.26
N ASP A 63 13.27 4.02 1.09
CA ASP A 63 13.10 3.72 2.51
C ASP A 63 11.96 2.72 2.73
N MET A 64 12.31 1.44 2.58
CA MET A 64 11.33 0.36 2.76
C MET A 64 10.95 0.12 4.22
N LEU A 65 11.68 0.67 5.20
CA LEU A 65 11.28 0.57 6.61
C LEU A 65 10.11 1.51 6.89
N GLY A 66 10.19 2.75 6.39
CA GLY A 66 9.08 3.71 6.41
C GLY A 66 7.87 3.18 5.63
N ALA A 67 8.09 2.66 4.42
CA ALA A 67 7.01 2.09 3.59
C ALA A 67 6.28 0.93 4.29
N LYS A 68 7.01 -0.02 4.92
CA LYS A 68 6.40 -1.11 5.71
C LYS A 68 5.57 -0.60 6.87
N ARG A 69 6.01 0.46 7.55
CA ARG A 69 5.29 1.04 8.68
C ARG A 69 3.92 1.55 8.22
N MET A 70 3.92 2.35 7.16
CA MET A 70 2.69 2.90 6.57
C MET A 70 1.75 1.83 6.02
N PHE A 71 2.27 0.69 5.57
CA PHE A 71 1.46 -0.46 5.15
C PHE A 71 0.83 -1.23 6.32
N ASN A 72 1.56 -1.39 7.44
CA ASN A 72 1.08 -2.18 8.57
C ASN A 72 0.14 -1.41 9.50
N GLU A 73 0.25 -0.09 9.55
CA GLU A 73 -0.60 0.73 10.41
C GLU A 73 -2.11 0.62 10.10
N PRO A 74 -2.60 0.76 8.86
CA PRO A 74 -4.00 0.54 8.54
C PRO A 74 -4.44 -0.89 8.84
N LEU A 75 -3.58 -1.89 8.62
CA LEU A 75 -3.87 -3.30 8.96
C LEU A 75 -4.13 -3.47 10.47
N ASN A 76 -3.34 -2.81 11.32
CA ASN A 76 -3.53 -2.84 12.77
C ASN A 76 -4.83 -2.16 13.21
N ARG A 77 -5.38 -1.26 12.37
CA ARG A 77 -6.67 -0.60 12.57
C ARG A 77 -7.85 -1.37 11.93
N GLY A 78 -7.59 -2.54 11.34
CA GLY A 78 -8.60 -3.35 10.65
C GLY A 78 -8.96 -2.83 9.24
N TRP A 79 -8.14 -1.96 8.66
CA TRP A 79 -8.31 -1.48 7.28
C TRP A 79 -7.36 -2.23 6.36
N PHE A 80 -7.91 -2.70 5.24
CA PHE A 80 -7.15 -3.51 4.30
C PHE A 80 -6.68 -2.66 3.12
N PRO A 81 -5.36 -2.63 2.85
CA PRO A 81 -4.81 -2.05 1.64
C PRO A 81 -5.44 -2.68 0.39
N ASP A 82 -5.76 -1.84 -0.59
CA ASP A 82 -6.23 -2.29 -1.90
C ASP A 82 -5.07 -2.86 -2.75
N ALA A 83 -5.43 -3.43 -3.91
CA ALA A 83 -4.46 -4.00 -4.84
C ALA A 83 -3.38 -2.99 -5.28
N THR A 84 -3.77 -1.72 -5.46
CA THR A 84 -2.85 -0.63 -5.83
C THR A 84 -1.78 -0.42 -4.75
N THR A 85 -2.21 -0.33 -3.49
CA THR A 85 -1.31 -0.13 -2.35
C THR A 85 -0.34 -1.31 -2.21
N CYS A 86 -0.85 -2.54 -2.28
CA CYS A 86 0.00 -3.73 -2.27
C CYS A 86 1.02 -3.69 -3.41
N THR A 87 0.59 -3.31 -4.62
CA THR A 87 1.45 -3.27 -5.82
C THR A 87 2.60 -2.28 -5.67
N ILE A 88 2.34 -1.07 -5.16
CA ILE A 88 3.38 -0.05 -4.92
C ILE A 88 4.47 -0.59 -3.99
N LEU A 89 4.06 -1.20 -2.88
CA LEU A 89 5.01 -1.73 -1.90
C LEU A 89 5.79 -2.94 -2.46
N MET A 90 5.12 -3.82 -3.21
CA MET A 90 5.76 -4.97 -3.87
C MET A 90 6.79 -4.54 -4.91
N ASP A 91 6.47 -3.57 -5.76
CA ASP A 91 7.40 -2.99 -6.74
C ASP A 91 8.64 -2.40 -6.07
N GLY A 92 8.45 -1.65 -4.98
CA GLY A 92 9.54 -1.13 -4.16
C GLY A 92 10.48 -2.22 -3.62
N PHE A 93 9.93 -3.33 -3.11
CA PHE A 93 10.76 -4.46 -2.67
C PHE A 93 11.50 -5.13 -3.81
N SER A 94 10.84 -5.34 -4.94
CA SER A 94 11.44 -6.01 -6.10
C SER A 94 12.62 -5.22 -6.67
N LYS A 95 12.50 -3.89 -6.74
CA LYS A 95 13.58 -2.98 -7.19
C LYS A 95 14.81 -3.01 -6.28
N LEU A 96 14.65 -3.40 -5.02
CA LEU A 96 15.72 -3.50 -4.02
C LEU A 96 16.14 -4.95 -3.74
N ASP A 97 15.73 -5.88 -4.59
CA ASP A 97 15.96 -7.31 -4.45
C ASP A 97 15.47 -7.94 -3.12
N GLN A 98 14.49 -7.31 -2.46
CA GLN A 98 13.91 -7.75 -1.17
C GLN A 98 12.73 -8.72 -1.36
N PHE A 99 12.94 -9.78 -2.15
CA PHE A 99 11.90 -10.72 -2.59
C PHE A 99 11.14 -11.45 -1.48
N VAL A 100 11.78 -11.69 -0.34
CA VAL A 100 11.14 -12.29 0.83
C VAL A 100 10.02 -11.39 1.35
N ASP A 101 10.22 -10.08 1.36
CA ASP A 101 9.23 -9.12 1.83
C ASP A 101 8.15 -8.85 0.78
N ALA A 102 8.50 -8.80 -0.51
CA ALA A 102 7.51 -8.79 -1.60
C ALA A 102 6.53 -9.97 -1.47
N THR A 103 7.07 -11.18 -1.24
CA THR A 103 6.24 -12.40 -1.04
C THR A 103 5.31 -12.30 0.18
N LYS A 104 5.73 -11.62 1.26
CA LYS A 104 4.87 -11.44 2.45
C LYS A 104 3.70 -10.50 2.15
N VAL A 105 3.93 -9.44 1.38
CA VAL A 105 2.86 -8.51 0.96
C VAL A 105 1.83 -9.25 0.12
N THR A 106 2.29 -10.04 -0.85
CA THR A 106 1.44 -10.94 -1.63
C THR A 106 0.59 -11.86 -0.76
N ASN A 107 1.20 -12.57 0.20
CA ASN A 107 0.44 -13.51 1.03
C ASN A 107 -0.65 -12.76 1.81
N LYS A 108 -0.33 -11.58 2.38
CA LYS A 108 -1.32 -10.74 3.06
C LYS A 108 -2.45 -10.30 2.13
N MET A 109 -2.15 -9.97 0.88
CA MET A 109 -3.15 -9.59 -0.11
C MET A 109 -4.18 -10.71 -0.30
N VAL A 110 -3.72 -11.95 -0.52
CA VAL A 110 -4.56 -13.13 -0.68
C VAL A 110 -5.32 -13.48 0.62
N GLU A 111 -4.64 -13.43 1.77
CA GLU A 111 -5.25 -13.69 3.08
C GLU A 111 -6.41 -12.73 3.40
N ASN A 112 -6.36 -11.50 2.86
CA ASN A 112 -7.39 -10.49 3.05
C ASN A 112 -8.40 -10.43 1.89
N GLY A 113 -8.40 -11.43 1.00
CA GLY A 113 -9.36 -11.53 -0.10
C GLY A 113 -9.18 -10.47 -1.19
N VAL A 114 -8.01 -9.84 -1.27
CA VAL A 114 -7.68 -8.89 -2.33
C VAL A 114 -7.10 -9.69 -3.50
N GLU A 115 -7.73 -9.58 -4.67
CA GLU A 115 -7.35 -10.37 -5.85
C GLU A 115 -6.07 -9.82 -6.51
N PRO A 116 -5.04 -10.66 -6.72
CA PRO A 116 -3.87 -10.32 -7.51
C PRO A 116 -4.23 -9.91 -8.94
N ASN A 117 -3.58 -8.87 -9.46
CA ASN A 117 -3.68 -8.47 -10.87
C ASN A 117 -2.41 -8.87 -11.65
N ASP A 118 -2.37 -8.60 -12.96
CA ASP A 118 -1.24 -8.92 -13.84
C ASP A 118 0.11 -8.42 -13.30
N VAL A 119 0.13 -7.18 -12.80
CA VAL A 119 1.34 -6.57 -12.22
C VAL A 119 1.79 -7.34 -10.98
N THR A 120 0.83 -7.75 -10.14
CA THR A 120 1.11 -8.57 -8.95
C THR A 120 1.69 -9.93 -9.36
N TYR A 121 1.12 -10.61 -10.36
CA TYR A 121 1.64 -11.89 -10.86
C TYR A 121 3.06 -11.77 -11.42
N GLY A 122 3.35 -10.72 -12.20
CA GLY A 122 4.70 -10.45 -12.69
C GLY A 122 5.72 -10.34 -11.55
N VAL A 123 5.41 -9.52 -10.54
CA VAL A 123 6.26 -9.35 -9.35
C VAL A 123 6.43 -10.66 -8.57
N MET A 124 5.34 -11.41 -8.37
CA MET A 124 5.37 -12.69 -7.65
C MET A 124 6.26 -13.72 -8.35
N ILE A 125 6.12 -13.87 -9.66
CA ILE A 125 6.91 -14.82 -10.46
C ILE A 125 8.39 -14.45 -10.42
N GLU A 126 8.73 -13.17 -10.66
CA GLU A 126 10.12 -12.70 -10.59
C GLU A 126 10.74 -12.97 -9.21
N SER A 127 10.01 -12.60 -8.16
CA SER A 127 10.41 -12.79 -6.77
C SER A 127 10.68 -14.26 -6.44
N LEU A 128 9.74 -15.15 -6.77
CA LEU A 128 9.84 -16.58 -6.49
C LEU A 128 10.93 -17.29 -7.31
N CYS A 129 11.15 -16.86 -8.55
CA CYS A 129 12.26 -17.32 -9.38
C CYS A 129 13.61 -16.99 -8.73
N LYS A 130 13.79 -15.74 -8.28
CA LYS A 130 15.03 -15.29 -7.62
C LYS A 130 15.29 -15.99 -6.28
N VAL A 131 14.25 -16.30 -5.51
CA VAL A 131 14.38 -17.12 -4.27
C VAL A 131 14.30 -18.63 -4.49
N LYS A 132 14.40 -19.10 -5.75
CA LYS A 132 14.42 -20.53 -6.15
C LYS A 132 13.21 -21.35 -5.68
N LYS A 133 12.05 -20.72 -5.52
CA LYS A 133 10.78 -21.37 -5.11
C LYS A 133 9.95 -21.81 -6.32
N LEU A 134 10.55 -22.59 -7.22
CA LEU A 134 9.97 -22.97 -8.52
C LEU A 134 8.60 -23.65 -8.43
N ARG A 135 8.35 -24.46 -7.40
CA ARG A 135 7.02 -25.09 -7.20
C ARG A 135 5.90 -24.05 -7.02
N LYS A 136 6.18 -22.96 -6.31
CA LYS A 136 5.21 -21.87 -6.14
C LYS A 136 5.01 -21.09 -7.43
N VAL A 137 6.07 -20.94 -8.25
CA VAL A 137 5.97 -20.32 -9.58
C VAL A 137 5.02 -21.11 -10.46
N VAL A 138 5.16 -22.45 -10.52
CA VAL A 138 4.29 -23.31 -11.32
C VAL A 138 2.83 -23.20 -10.88
N ASN A 139 2.57 -23.23 -9.57
CA ASN A 139 1.22 -23.06 -9.05
C ASN A 139 0.63 -21.69 -9.44
N MET A 140 1.41 -20.61 -9.32
CA MET A 140 0.95 -19.28 -9.70
C MET A 140 0.69 -19.13 -11.20
N ILE A 141 1.50 -19.74 -12.05
CA ILE A 141 1.26 -19.76 -13.49
C ILE A 141 -0.05 -20.51 -13.79
N SER A 142 -0.31 -21.63 -13.09
CA SER A 142 -1.58 -22.35 -13.21
C SER A 142 -2.75 -21.45 -12.79
N ASP A 143 -2.68 -20.82 -11.61
CA ASP A 143 -3.72 -19.93 -11.11
C ASP A 143 -3.96 -18.75 -12.07
N MET A 144 -2.90 -18.20 -12.66
CA MET A 144 -2.98 -17.10 -13.63
C MET A 144 -3.72 -17.52 -14.90
N LEU A 145 -3.43 -18.72 -15.42
CA LEU A 145 -4.09 -19.29 -16.59
C LEU A 145 -5.56 -19.62 -16.31
N ASP A 146 -5.86 -20.17 -15.14
CA ASP A 146 -7.23 -20.53 -14.73
C ASP A 146 -8.12 -19.28 -14.56
N ASN A 147 -7.53 -18.12 -14.24
CA ASN A 147 -8.22 -16.84 -14.09
C ASN A 147 -8.17 -15.94 -15.36
N ASN A 148 -7.72 -16.45 -16.52
CA ASN A 148 -7.61 -15.73 -17.79
C ASN A 148 -6.73 -14.45 -17.75
N TYR A 149 -5.75 -14.38 -16.85
CA TYR A 149 -4.76 -13.31 -16.85
C TYR A 149 -3.70 -13.62 -17.92
N VAL A 150 -3.44 -12.66 -18.82
CA VAL A 150 -2.44 -12.81 -19.90
C VAL A 150 -1.26 -11.90 -19.56
N PRO A 151 -0.06 -12.43 -19.30
CA PRO A 151 1.10 -11.59 -19.03
C PRO A 151 1.45 -10.80 -20.31
N SER A 152 1.49 -9.48 -20.22
CA SER A 152 1.87 -8.56 -21.31
C SER A 152 3.36 -8.59 -21.62
#